data_AF-A0A497B0Y9-F1
#
_entry.id   AF-A0A497B0Y9-F1
#
_cell.length_a   1.000
_cell.length_b   1.000
_cell.length_c   1.000
_cell.angle_alpha   90.00
_cell.angle_beta   90.00
_cell.angle_gamma   90.00
#
_symmetry.space_group_name_H-M   'P 1'
#
loop_
_entity.id
_entity.type
_entity.pdbx_description
1 polymer ?
#
loop_
_entity_poly.entity_id
_entity_poly.type
_entity_poly.pdbx_seq_one_letter_code
_entity_poly.pdbx_strand_id
1 'polypeptide(L)'
;MSTRGCVAIGTPEHWQGVYNHWDSYPTYLGAKLWEHLHPNGQLRDLNAFAEDLLMYGDWREYLNRGVCPCCGQKGVGQPHTISGPFYDYWLRSEPLPEPFQSNLEKHGYPDPEAKYHEHGNGPDDQISSEYPDPLYIEWVYVINPANKVMTVLTACRAPKPANAPVFESIRPLRVETPQGSVWWYPDIKAAYRHVVVASIDLTGPEPDWRNIEVEGIGSVTKPTTSMLFLPCIADVSGYISQRKETLSVVRNAERRCI
;
A
#
# COMPACT_ATOMS: atom_id res chain seq x y z
N MET A 1 -5.80 12.69 -13.28
CA MET A 1 -5.19 11.42 -12.85
C MET A 1 -5.31 11.33 -11.35
N SER A 2 -5.74 10.19 -10.81
CA SER A 2 -5.67 9.92 -9.37
C SER A 2 -4.27 9.40 -9.08
N THR A 3 -3.57 10.04 -8.14
CA THR A 3 -2.33 9.52 -7.59
C THR A 3 -2.63 8.84 -6.27
N ARG A 4 -2.12 7.61 -6.13
CA ARG A 4 -2.40 6.75 -4.96
C ARG A 4 -1.38 7.01 -3.87
N GLY A 5 -1.85 7.11 -2.64
CA GLY A 5 -1.01 7.44 -1.51
C GLY A 5 -1.41 6.74 -0.23
N CYS A 6 -0.63 7.00 0.81
CA CYS A 6 -0.86 6.45 2.13
C CYS A 6 -0.38 7.42 3.22
N VAL A 7 -1.18 7.59 4.26
CA VAL A 7 -0.73 8.20 5.53
C VAL A 7 -0.56 7.06 6.52
N ALA A 8 0.65 6.90 7.05
CA ALA A 8 1.03 5.73 7.81
C ALA A 8 1.71 6.08 9.13
N ILE A 9 1.69 5.14 10.06
CA ILE A 9 2.41 5.18 11.33
C ILE A 9 3.51 4.12 11.30
N GLY A 10 4.69 4.46 11.81
CA GLY A 10 5.78 3.51 12.03
C GLY A 10 7.14 4.01 11.58
N THR A 11 7.90 3.13 10.93
CA THR A 11 9.20 3.44 10.30
C THR A 11 9.14 3.18 8.79
N PRO A 12 10.12 3.68 8.01
CA PRO A 12 10.17 3.42 6.57
C PRO A 12 10.11 1.93 6.20
N GLU A 13 10.66 1.07 7.06
CA GLU A 13 10.71 -0.38 6.88
C GLU A 13 9.46 -1.10 7.42
N HIS A 14 8.85 -0.54 8.46
CA HIS A 14 7.73 -1.13 9.19
C HIS A 14 6.65 -0.09 9.44
N TRP A 15 5.78 0.11 8.46
CA TRP A 15 4.64 1.02 8.55
C TRP A 15 3.31 0.32 8.27
N GLN A 16 2.26 0.87 8.86
CA GLN A 16 0.86 0.54 8.62
C GLN A 16 0.08 1.85 8.49
N GLY A 17 -0.83 1.93 7.54
CA GLY A 17 -1.48 3.20 7.23
C GLY A 17 -2.78 3.08 6.46
N VAL A 18 -3.41 4.23 6.31
CA VAL A 18 -4.69 4.40 5.61
C VAL A 18 -4.44 4.82 4.18
N TYR A 19 -5.28 4.31 3.28
CA TYR A 19 -5.20 4.59 1.86
C TYR A 19 -5.65 6.02 1.52
N ASN A 20 -5.08 6.61 0.48
CA ASN A 20 -5.60 7.84 -0.13
C ASN A 20 -5.69 7.71 -1.66
N HIS A 21 -6.89 7.88 -2.19
CA HIS A 21 -7.19 7.72 -3.62
C HIS A 21 -7.03 9.00 -4.45
N TRP A 22 -6.63 10.14 -3.87
CA TRP A 22 -6.64 11.40 -4.63
C TRP A 22 -5.55 12.39 -4.23
N ASP A 23 -4.83 12.87 -5.25
CA ASP A 23 -3.81 13.90 -5.17
C ASP A 23 -2.77 13.66 -4.05
N SER A 24 -2.18 12.47 -4.08
CA SER A 24 -1.23 12.02 -3.07
C SER A 24 0.16 12.66 -3.17
N TYR A 25 0.36 13.65 -4.04
CA TYR A 25 1.64 14.31 -4.21
C TYR A 25 2.05 15.12 -2.97
N PRO A 26 3.35 15.32 -2.73
CA PRO A 26 3.82 16.11 -1.59
C PRO A 26 3.24 17.52 -1.55
N THR A 27 3.07 18.18 -2.71
CA THR A 27 2.49 19.53 -2.80
C THR A 27 1.03 19.62 -2.39
N TYR A 28 0.30 18.51 -2.37
CA TYR A 28 -1.10 18.47 -1.94
C TYR A 28 -1.27 17.67 -0.65
N LEU A 29 -1.21 16.33 -0.69
CA LEU A 29 -1.44 15.50 0.49
C LEU A 29 -0.39 15.76 1.58
N GLY A 30 0.89 15.95 1.22
CA GLY A 30 1.94 16.29 2.18
C GLY A 30 1.66 17.59 2.92
N ALA A 31 1.35 18.66 2.18
CA ALA A 31 0.94 19.94 2.74
C ALA A 31 -0.32 19.84 3.62
N LYS A 32 -1.36 19.13 3.16
CA LYS A 32 -2.59 18.93 3.92
C LYS A 32 -2.37 18.13 5.20
N LEU A 33 -1.53 17.12 5.15
CA LEU A 33 -1.15 16.34 6.33
C LEU A 33 -0.38 17.22 7.32
N TRP A 34 0.53 18.07 6.84
CA TRP A 34 1.25 19.01 7.71
C TRP A 34 0.31 19.99 8.41
N GLU A 35 -0.60 20.65 7.69
CA GLU A 35 -1.65 21.50 8.26
C GLU A 35 -2.45 20.75 9.33
N HIS A 36 -2.80 19.49 9.06
CA HIS A 36 -3.58 18.64 9.96
C HIS A 36 -2.82 18.20 11.21
N LEU A 37 -1.50 18.03 11.11
CA LEU A 37 -0.61 17.76 12.24
C LEU A 37 -0.29 19.03 13.03
N HIS A 38 -0.44 20.22 12.44
CA HIS A 38 -0.14 21.53 13.05
C HIS A 38 -1.36 22.45 13.13
N PRO A 39 -2.46 22.05 13.80
CA PRO A 39 -3.60 22.94 13.97
C PRO A 39 -3.14 24.24 14.67
N ASN A 40 -3.39 25.38 14.03
CA ASN A 40 -2.97 26.70 14.51
C ASN A 40 -1.44 26.83 14.73
N GLY A 41 -0.63 26.10 13.95
CA GLY A 41 0.83 26.14 14.04
C GLY A 41 1.42 25.38 15.22
N GLN A 42 0.61 24.62 15.97
CA GLN A 42 1.06 23.79 17.08
C GLN A 42 1.00 22.33 16.69
N LEU A 43 2.11 21.61 16.83
CA LEU A 43 2.15 20.16 16.62
C LEU A 43 1.18 19.47 17.60
N ARG A 44 0.22 18.73 17.06
CA ARG A 44 -0.73 17.94 17.84
C ARG A 44 -0.05 16.74 18.53
N ASP A 45 -0.76 16.12 19.47
CA ASP A 45 -0.31 14.86 20.05
C ASP A 45 -0.26 13.76 18.98
N LEU A 46 0.96 13.32 18.65
CA LEU A 46 1.21 12.32 17.62
C LEU A 46 0.82 10.90 18.04
N ASN A 47 0.83 10.59 19.34
CA ASN A 47 0.39 9.28 19.81
C ASN A 47 -1.12 9.17 19.68
N ALA A 48 -1.86 10.20 20.13
CA ALA A 48 -3.30 10.25 19.96
C ALA A 48 -3.71 10.29 18.48
N PHE A 49 -2.95 11.00 17.63
CA PHE A 49 -3.14 10.97 16.19
C PHE A 49 -2.95 9.56 15.61
N ALA A 50 -1.89 8.86 16.01
CA ALA A 50 -1.58 7.52 15.50
C ALA A 50 -2.66 6.49 15.88
N GLU A 51 -3.10 6.50 17.15
CA GLU A 51 -4.18 5.64 17.62
C GLU A 51 -5.49 5.90 16.87
N ASP A 52 -5.86 7.17 16.68
CA ASP A 52 -7.07 7.57 15.94
C ASP A 52 -6.97 7.19 14.45
N LEU A 53 -5.83 7.45 13.79
CA LEU A 53 -5.63 7.14 12.37
C LEU A 53 -5.81 5.64 12.09
N LEU A 54 -5.26 4.77 12.95
CA LEU A 54 -5.31 3.32 12.79
C LEU A 54 -6.68 2.70 13.10
N MET A 55 -7.71 3.51 13.37
CA MET A 55 -9.10 3.06 13.44
C MET A 55 -9.83 3.05 12.09
N TYR A 56 -9.19 3.51 11.01
CA TYR A 56 -9.83 3.68 9.70
C TYR A 56 -9.07 2.95 8.59
N GLY A 57 -9.68 2.78 7.42
CA GLY A 57 -9.04 2.19 6.24
C GLY A 57 -8.59 3.23 5.19
N ASP A 58 -9.27 4.38 5.15
CA ASP A 58 -9.03 5.45 4.17
C ASP A 58 -8.83 6.81 4.86
N TRP A 59 -8.03 7.66 4.25
CA TRP A 59 -7.74 9.01 4.73
C TRP A 59 -8.99 9.90 4.81
N ARG A 60 -9.90 9.81 3.83
CA ARG A 60 -11.16 10.58 3.85
C ARG A 60 -12.12 10.04 4.91
N GLU A 61 -12.12 8.74 5.13
CA GLU A 61 -12.88 8.12 6.22
C GLU A 61 -12.40 8.68 7.57
N TYR A 62 -11.09 8.70 7.79
CA TYR A 62 -10.47 9.31 8.96
C TYR A 62 -10.88 10.79 9.13
N LEU A 63 -10.75 11.60 8.08
CA LEU A 63 -11.11 13.02 8.12
C LEU A 63 -12.60 13.25 8.44
N ASN A 64 -13.48 12.37 7.97
CA ASN A 64 -14.93 12.43 8.22
C ASN A 64 -15.36 11.66 9.47
N ARG A 65 -14.42 11.25 10.34
CA ARG A 65 -14.70 10.53 11.59
C ARG A 65 -15.51 9.24 11.37
N GLY A 66 -15.23 8.55 10.28
CA GLY A 66 -15.89 7.31 9.88
C GLY A 66 -17.31 7.50 9.34
N VAL A 67 -17.78 8.74 9.15
CA VAL A 67 -19.12 8.99 8.62
C VAL A 67 -19.09 8.97 7.09
N CYS A 68 -19.88 8.08 6.49
CA CYS A 68 -20.01 8.03 5.05
C CYS A 68 -20.72 9.28 4.52
N PRO A 69 -20.13 10.01 3.55
CA PRO A 69 -20.75 11.20 2.97
C PRO A 69 -22.02 10.91 2.15
N CYS A 70 -22.25 9.65 1.76
CA CYS A 70 -23.37 9.25 0.91
C CYS A 70 -24.59 8.80 1.73
N CYS A 71 -24.43 7.96 2.75
CA CYS A 71 -25.53 7.42 3.55
C CYS A 71 -25.57 7.88 5.01
N GLY A 72 -24.53 8.57 5.50
CA GLY A 72 -24.44 9.03 6.89
C GLY A 72 -24.16 7.93 7.93
N GLN A 73 -24.00 6.67 7.51
CA GLN A 73 -23.61 5.59 8.41
C GLN A 73 -22.18 5.82 8.92
N LYS A 74 -21.91 5.39 10.17
CA LYS A 74 -20.63 5.60 10.85
C LYS A 74 -19.89 4.29 11.07
N GLY A 75 -18.57 4.30 10.85
CA GLY A 75 -17.69 3.16 11.09
C GLY A 75 -17.88 2.03 10.09
N VAL A 76 -18.43 2.36 8.93
CA VAL A 76 -18.71 1.39 7.88
C VAL A 76 -17.61 1.32 6.85
N GLY A 77 -16.57 2.16 6.89
CA GLY A 77 -15.57 2.24 5.84
C GLY A 77 -15.85 3.33 4.80
N GLN A 78 -14.82 3.68 4.03
CA GLN A 78 -14.95 4.61 2.92
C GLN A 78 -15.88 4.03 1.85
N PRO A 79 -16.87 4.80 1.34
CA PRO A 79 -17.67 4.37 0.22
C PRO A 79 -16.83 4.29 -1.06
N HIS A 80 -16.96 3.19 -1.78
CA HIS A 80 -16.54 3.08 -3.17
C HIS A 80 -17.61 3.77 -4.05
N THR A 81 -17.18 4.71 -4.91
CA THR A 81 -18.09 5.55 -5.71
C THR A 81 -18.93 4.77 -6.71
N ILE A 82 -18.57 3.52 -6.99
CA ILE A 82 -19.33 2.57 -7.79
C ILE A 82 -19.19 1.21 -7.11
N SER A 83 -20.28 0.56 -6.75
CA SER A 83 -20.22 -0.83 -6.27
C SER A 83 -19.67 -1.73 -7.38
N GLY A 84 -18.78 -2.66 -7.04
CA GLY A 84 -18.24 -3.66 -7.98
C GLY A 84 -19.30 -4.32 -8.88
N PRO A 85 -20.53 -4.61 -8.39
CA PRO A 85 -21.63 -5.10 -9.20
C PRO A 85 -21.99 -4.25 -10.44
N PHE A 86 -21.87 -2.91 -10.40
CA PHE A 86 -22.13 -2.08 -11.59
C PHE A 86 -21.08 -2.25 -12.67
N TYR A 87 -19.82 -2.38 -12.27
CA TYR A 87 -18.74 -2.68 -13.21
C TYR A 87 -18.98 -4.05 -13.86
N ASP A 88 -19.48 -5.01 -13.10
CA ASP A 88 -19.85 -6.34 -13.59
C ASP A 88 -20.99 -6.32 -14.61
N TYR A 89 -22.07 -5.56 -14.36
CA TYR A 89 -23.15 -5.36 -15.35
C TYR A 89 -22.63 -4.69 -16.63
N TRP A 90 -21.78 -3.67 -16.49
CA TRP A 90 -21.19 -2.97 -17.63
C TRP A 90 -20.28 -3.89 -18.47
N LEU A 91 -19.47 -4.73 -17.82
CA LEU A 91 -18.61 -5.71 -18.51
C LEU A 91 -19.40 -6.82 -19.20
N ARG A 92 -20.51 -7.27 -18.62
CA ARG A 92 -21.35 -8.36 -19.17
C ARG A 92 -22.20 -7.93 -20.37
N SER A 93 -22.19 -6.65 -20.74
CA SER A 93 -23.01 -6.09 -21.82
C SER A 93 -24.51 -6.34 -21.64
N GLU A 94 -24.95 -6.55 -20.39
CA GLU A 94 -26.37 -6.64 -20.06
C GLU A 94 -26.95 -5.22 -19.94
N PRO A 95 -28.24 -5.03 -20.29
CA PRO A 95 -28.91 -3.76 -20.03
C PRO A 95 -28.84 -3.41 -18.55
N LEU A 96 -28.48 -2.18 -18.22
CA LEU A 96 -28.53 -1.70 -16.85
C LEU A 96 -29.99 -1.77 -16.34
N PRO A 97 -30.24 -2.23 -15.11
CA PRO A 97 -31.59 -2.18 -14.56
C PRO A 97 -32.11 -0.74 -14.51
N GLU A 98 -33.40 -0.53 -14.76
CA GLU A 98 -34.06 0.69 -14.27
C GLU A 98 -33.99 0.68 -12.73
N PRO A 99 -33.55 1.77 -12.05
CA PRO A 99 -33.47 3.18 -12.48
C PRO A 99 -32.10 3.66 -13.01
N PHE A 100 -31.10 2.78 -13.12
CA PHE A 100 -29.72 3.18 -13.46
C PHE A 100 -29.57 3.65 -14.90
N GLN A 101 -30.31 3.02 -15.83
CA GLN A 101 -30.34 3.45 -17.23
C GLN A 101 -30.92 4.87 -17.36
N SER A 102 -32.09 5.12 -16.77
CA SER A 102 -32.67 6.48 -16.68
C SER A 102 -31.72 7.49 -16.04
N ASN A 103 -31.02 7.13 -14.97
CA ASN A 103 -30.04 8.02 -14.34
C ASN A 103 -28.84 8.32 -15.24
N LEU A 104 -28.31 7.31 -15.93
CA LEU A 104 -27.21 7.48 -16.88
C LEU A 104 -27.61 8.41 -18.03
N GLU A 105 -28.82 8.25 -18.58
CA GLU A 105 -29.35 9.13 -19.65
C GLU A 105 -29.54 10.57 -19.17
N LYS A 106 -30.04 10.76 -17.94
CA LYS A 106 -30.36 12.08 -17.39
C LYS A 106 -29.15 12.82 -16.83
N HIS A 107 -28.22 12.10 -16.21
CA HIS A 107 -27.15 12.68 -15.40
C HIS A 107 -25.75 12.32 -15.91
N GLY A 108 -25.63 11.40 -16.88
CA GLY A 108 -24.34 10.86 -17.32
C GLY A 108 -23.67 9.93 -16.30
N TYR A 109 -24.38 9.59 -15.21
CA TYR A 109 -23.87 8.74 -14.13
C TYR A 109 -25.01 7.83 -13.62
N PRO A 110 -24.78 6.52 -13.43
CA PRO A 110 -25.85 5.58 -13.10
C PRO A 110 -26.41 5.79 -11.69
N ASP A 111 -25.60 6.27 -10.75
CA ASP A 111 -26.03 6.49 -9.36
C ASP A 111 -25.63 7.90 -8.88
N PRO A 112 -26.26 8.97 -9.40
CA PRO A 112 -25.85 10.34 -9.17
C PRO A 112 -26.00 10.79 -7.72
N GLU A 113 -26.77 10.05 -6.93
CA GLU A 113 -26.98 10.29 -5.49
C GLU A 113 -26.13 9.35 -4.61
N ALA A 114 -25.29 8.50 -5.21
CA ALA A 114 -24.48 7.51 -4.52
C ALA A 114 -25.29 6.63 -3.55
N LYS A 115 -26.51 6.24 -3.92
CA LYS A 115 -27.40 5.39 -3.11
C LYS A 115 -26.92 3.94 -3.01
N TYR A 116 -26.12 3.48 -3.95
CA TYR A 116 -25.69 2.10 -4.13
C TYR A 116 -24.16 2.02 -4.14
N HIS A 117 -23.55 2.44 -3.03
CA HIS A 117 -22.12 2.27 -2.78
C HIS A 117 -21.86 1.05 -1.90
N GLU A 118 -20.67 0.49 -2.07
CA GLU A 118 -20.11 -0.51 -1.16
C GLU A 118 -19.19 0.20 -0.19
N HIS A 119 -19.15 -0.25 1.05
CA HIS A 119 -18.19 0.25 2.01
C HIS A 119 -17.02 -0.72 2.18
N GLY A 120 -15.88 -0.17 2.56
CA GLY A 120 -14.74 -0.94 3.02
C GLY A 120 -14.97 -1.64 4.38
N ASN A 121 -13.95 -2.32 4.88
CA ASN A 121 -13.93 -2.98 6.18
C ASN A 121 -13.19 -2.16 7.25
N GLY A 122 -12.99 -0.86 7.03
CA GLY A 122 -12.35 0.05 7.99
C GLY A 122 -10.89 -0.38 8.27
N PRO A 123 -10.49 -0.66 9.53
CA PRO A 123 -9.13 -1.08 9.86
C PRO A 123 -8.59 -2.26 9.05
N ASP A 124 -9.45 -3.18 8.62
CA ASP A 124 -9.06 -4.36 7.85
C ASP A 124 -8.59 -4.01 6.42
N ASP A 125 -8.91 -2.80 5.93
CA ASP A 125 -8.47 -2.30 4.61
C ASP A 125 -7.14 -1.54 4.68
N GLN A 126 -6.50 -1.48 5.85
CA GLN A 126 -5.22 -0.81 5.99
C GLN A 126 -4.14 -1.48 5.15
N ILE A 127 -3.23 -0.64 4.67
CA ILE A 127 -2.08 -1.05 3.88
C ILE A 127 -0.81 -0.98 4.73
N SER A 128 0.17 -1.82 4.40
CA SER A 128 1.41 -1.88 5.17
C SER A 128 2.63 -2.02 4.27
N SER A 129 3.80 -1.80 4.85
CA SER A 129 5.09 -2.10 4.23
C SER A 129 5.23 -3.54 3.70
N GLU A 130 4.60 -4.52 4.35
CA GLU A 130 4.61 -5.92 3.93
C GLU A 130 3.57 -6.22 2.85
N TYR A 131 2.42 -5.54 2.90
CA TYR A 131 1.32 -5.66 1.96
C TYR A 131 0.97 -4.29 1.37
N PRO A 132 1.90 -3.68 0.60
CA PRO A 132 1.61 -2.43 -0.07
C PRO A 132 0.57 -2.73 -1.14
N ASP A 133 -0.48 -1.89 -1.23
CA ASP A 133 -1.61 -2.05 -2.15
C ASP A 133 -1.17 -2.64 -3.50
N PRO A 134 -1.78 -3.74 -3.96
CA PRO A 134 -1.45 -4.33 -5.25
C PRO A 134 -1.63 -3.36 -6.42
N LEU A 135 -2.38 -2.25 -6.27
CA LEU A 135 -2.60 -1.24 -7.29
C LEU A 135 -1.55 -0.12 -7.33
N TYR A 136 -0.39 -0.30 -6.68
CA TYR A 136 0.76 0.60 -6.70
C TYR A 136 0.52 1.92 -5.92
N ILE A 137 1.05 2.00 -4.70
CA ILE A 137 1.08 3.22 -3.88
C ILE A 137 2.26 4.10 -4.30
N GLU A 138 1.99 5.26 -4.87
CA GLU A 138 3.02 6.18 -5.38
C GLU A 138 3.75 6.92 -4.27
N TRP A 139 3.04 7.31 -3.21
CA TRP A 139 3.57 8.14 -2.13
C TRP A 139 3.12 7.62 -0.77
N VAL A 140 4.04 7.57 0.20
CA VAL A 140 3.74 7.18 1.59
C VAL A 140 4.30 8.24 2.53
N TYR A 141 3.47 8.70 3.46
CA TYR A 141 3.83 9.64 4.51
C TYR A 141 3.86 8.89 5.83
N VAL A 142 5.04 8.42 6.24
CA VAL A 142 5.22 7.61 7.45
C VAL A 142 5.53 8.53 8.62
N ILE A 143 4.63 8.60 9.58
CA ILE A 143 4.78 9.38 10.81
C ILE A 143 5.33 8.47 11.90
N ASN A 144 6.42 8.90 12.53
CA ASN A 144 7.01 8.25 13.69
C ASN A 144 6.75 9.13 14.93
N PRO A 145 5.75 8.79 15.77
CA PRO A 145 5.40 9.59 16.95
C PRO A 145 6.55 9.71 17.97
N ALA A 146 7.36 8.66 18.12
CA ALA A 146 8.45 8.62 19.11
C ALA A 146 9.55 9.64 18.80
N ASN A 147 9.89 9.78 17.52
CA ASN A 147 10.95 10.68 17.07
C ASN A 147 10.42 12.01 16.52
N LYS A 148 9.09 12.18 16.43
CA LYS A 148 8.43 13.34 15.80
C LYS A 148 8.95 13.62 14.39
N VAL A 149 9.10 12.55 13.61
CA VAL A 149 9.58 12.63 12.23
C VAL A 149 8.49 12.14 11.29
N MET A 150 8.35 12.81 10.14
CA MET A 150 7.61 12.29 9.00
C MET A 150 8.58 11.94 7.88
N THR A 151 8.61 10.67 7.47
CA THR A 151 9.37 10.21 6.33
C THR A 151 8.47 10.13 5.10
N VAL A 152 8.87 10.78 4.01
CA VAL A 152 8.19 10.73 2.72
C VAL A 152 8.87 9.68 1.86
N LEU A 153 8.09 8.69 1.43
CA LEU A 153 8.53 7.65 0.51
C LEU A 153 7.86 7.84 -0.85
N THR A 154 8.58 7.48 -1.92
CA THR A 154 8.01 7.35 -3.25
C THR A 154 8.24 5.96 -3.81
N ALA A 155 7.31 5.47 -4.62
CA ALA A 155 7.52 4.21 -5.32
C ALA A 155 8.53 4.37 -6.46
N CYS A 156 9.52 3.49 -6.47
CA CYS A 156 10.52 3.37 -7.50
C CYS A 156 10.43 1.98 -8.11
N ARG A 157 10.56 1.89 -9.44
CA ARG A 157 10.59 0.59 -10.12
C ARG A 157 11.80 -0.20 -9.63
N ALA A 158 11.57 -1.41 -9.14
CA ALA A 158 12.66 -2.30 -8.79
C ALA A 158 13.46 -2.59 -10.06
N PRO A 159 14.81 -2.52 -10.02
CA PRO A 159 15.61 -2.91 -11.18
C PRO A 159 15.27 -4.35 -11.52
N LYS A 160 14.94 -4.59 -12.79
CA LYS A 160 14.71 -5.95 -13.28
C LYS A 160 15.98 -6.77 -13.03
N PRO A 161 15.93 -7.90 -12.31
CA PRO A 161 17.09 -8.78 -12.18
C PRO A 161 17.59 -9.13 -13.58
N ALA A 162 18.91 -9.11 -13.81
CA ALA A 162 19.50 -9.34 -15.14
C ALA A 162 19.04 -10.67 -15.77
N ASN A 163 18.69 -11.65 -14.95
CA ASN A 163 18.22 -12.98 -15.34
C ASN A 163 16.72 -13.20 -15.10
N ALA A 164 15.95 -12.16 -14.72
CA ALA A 164 14.51 -12.32 -14.61
C ALA A 164 13.93 -12.53 -16.01
N PRO A 165 13.06 -13.54 -16.22
CA PRO A 165 12.39 -13.72 -17.49
C PRO A 165 11.76 -12.40 -17.94
N VAL A 166 11.77 -12.15 -19.25
CA VAL A 166 10.91 -11.11 -19.85
C VAL A 166 9.50 -11.34 -19.31
N PHE A 167 8.76 -10.26 -19.06
CA PHE A 167 7.48 -10.16 -18.34
C PHE A 167 6.32 -11.07 -18.84
N GLU A 168 6.58 -12.20 -19.50
CA GLU A 168 5.61 -13.23 -19.92
C GLU A 168 5.04 -14.04 -18.77
N SER A 169 5.54 -13.90 -17.55
CA SER A 169 4.91 -14.51 -16.38
C SER A 169 4.93 -13.59 -15.17
N ILE A 170 4.22 -12.46 -15.24
CA ILE A 170 3.54 -12.01 -14.03
C ILE A 170 2.52 -13.12 -13.73
N ARG A 171 2.93 -14.13 -12.94
CA ARG A 171 1.94 -15.06 -12.40
C ARG A 171 1.06 -14.22 -11.50
N PRO A 172 -0.24 -14.14 -11.75
CA PRO A 172 -1.09 -13.40 -10.85
C PRO A 172 -0.94 -14.02 -9.45
N LEU A 173 -0.53 -13.19 -8.50
CA LEU A 173 -0.46 -13.56 -7.10
C LEU A 173 -1.87 -13.88 -6.67
N ARG A 174 -2.10 -15.16 -6.36
CA ARG A 174 -3.34 -15.62 -5.75
C ARG A 174 -3.29 -15.23 -4.28
N VAL A 175 -4.02 -14.19 -3.91
CA VAL A 175 -4.20 -13.82 -2.51
C VAL A 175 -5.55 -14.38 -2.06
N GLU A 176 -5.51 -15.32 -1.12
CA GLU A 176 -6.70 -15.75 -0.38
C GLU A 176 -6.88 -14.82 0.81
N THR A 177 -8.01 -14.13 0.88
CA THR A 177 -8.35 -13.34 2.07
C THR A 177 -8.74 -14.27 3.22
N PRO A 178 -8.69 -13.82 4.49
CA PRO A 178 -9.20 -14.60 5.63
C PRO A 178 -10.65 -15.08 5.46
N GLN A 179 -11.43 -14.40 4.62
CA GLN A 179 -12.83 -14.71 4.29
C GLN A 179 -12.97 -15.67 3.09
N GLY A 180 -11.86 -16.14 2.50
CA GLY A 180 -11.85 -17.12 1.40
C GLY A 180 -11.98 -16.54 -0.01
N SER A 181 -11.97 -15.22 -0.15
CA SER A 181 -12.00 -14.56 -1.46
C SER A 181 -10.64 -14.70 -2.15
N VAL A 182 -10.65 -15.01 -3.46
CA VAL A 182 -9.43 -15.16 -4.26
C VAL A 182 -9.24 -13.95 -5.16
N TRP A 183 -8.17 -13.21 -4.95
CA TRP A 183 -7.79 -12.11 -5.83
C TRP A 183 -6.57 -12.48 -6.67
N TRP A 184 -6.60 -12.08 -7.94
CA TRP A 184 -5.52 -12.28 -8.90
C TRP A 184 -4.89 -10.93 -9.22
N TYR A 185 -3.85 -10.58 -8.47
CA TYR A 185 -3.10 -9.37 -8.76
C TYR A 185 -1.86 -9.71 -9.54
N PRO A 186 -1.44 -8.91 -10.54
CA PRO A 186 -0.09 -9.02 -11.01
C PRO A 186 0.87 -8.90 -9.81
N ASP A 187 1.90 -9.75 -9.72
CA ASP A 187 2.91 -9.71 -8.66
C ASP A 187 3.72 -8.40 -8.75
N ILE A 188 3.09 -7.33 -8.26
CA ILE A 188 3.56 -5.95 -8.31
C ILE A 188 4.62 -5.72 -7.23
N LYS A 189 4.68 -6.58 -6.19
CA LYS A 189 5.76 -6.56 -5.20
C LYS A 189 7.13 -6.74 -5.85
N ALA A 190 7.22 -7.54 -6.93
CA ALA A 190 8.45 -7.69 -7.69
C ALA A 190 8.78 -6.46 -8.58
N ALA A 191 7.81 -5.58 -8.84
CA ALA A 191 7.95 -4.50 -9.81
C ALA A 191 8.34 -3.15 -9.18
N TYR A 192 8.03 -2.92 -7.90
CA TYR A 192 8.28 -1.63 -7.24
C TYR A 192 8.69 -1.80 -5.78
N ARG A 193 9.45 -0.81 -5.28
CA ARG A 193 9.78 -0.63 -3.88
C ARG A 193 9.61 0.82 -3.50
N HIS A 194 9.33 1.10 -2.23
CA HIS A 194 9.39 2.46 -1.72
C HIS A 194 10.83 2.87 -1.43
N VAL A 195 11.20 4.09 -1.81
CA VAL A 195 12.48 4.70 -1.47
C VAL A 195 12.23 5.98 -0.69
N VAL A 196 13.09 6.25 0.29
CA VAL A 196 13.03 7.49 1.08
C VAL A 196 13.39 8.67 0.19
N VAL A 197 12.53 9.68 0.18
CA VAL A 197 12.75 10.97 -0.51
C VAL A 197 13.14 12.04 0.50
N ALA A 198 12.42 12.12 1.62
CA ALA A 198 12.66 13.14 2.64
C ALA A 198 12.41 12.59 4.05
N SER A 199 13.10 13.17 5.02
CA SER A 199 12.87 12.98 6.46
C SER A 199 12.65 14.35 7.09
N ILE A 200 11.45 14.61 7.57
CA ILE A 200 10.99 15.92 8.02
C ILE A 200 10.86 15.90 9.54
N ASP A 201 11.52 16.83 10.22
CA ASP A 201 11.30 17.09 11.64
C ASP A 201 9.96 17.83 11.82
N LEU A 202 8.99 17.17 12.46
CA LEU A 202 7.66 17.72 12.70
C LEU A 202 7.65 18.79 13.80
N THR A 203 8.76 19.05 14.49
CA THR A 203 8.87 20.19 15.41
C THR A 203 9.45 21.43 14.75
N GLY A 204 9.94 21.29 13.51
CA GLY A 204 10.53 22.34 12.71
C GLY A 204 9.53 23.16 11.90
N PRO A 205 10.02 24.03 11.01
CA PRO A 205 9.19 24.74 10.05
C PRO A 205 8.61 23.80 9.00
N GLU A 206 7.54 24.25 8.33
CA GLU A 206 6.97 23.56 7.18
C GLU A 206 8.03 23.35 6.08
N PRO A 207 8.18 22.14 5.52
CA PRO A 207 9.16 21.88 4.48
C PRO A 207 8.71 22.44 3.13
N ASP A 208 9.65 22.57 2.20
CA ASP A 208 9.34 22.88 0.80
C ASP A 208 8.79 21.63 0.09
N TRP A 209 7.46 21.50 0.08
CA TRP A 209 6.75 20.40 -0.57
C TRP A 209 7.06 20.29 -2.07
N ARG A 210 7.30 21.42 -2.73
CA ARG A 210 7.60 21.42 -4.16
C ARG A 210 8.95 20.79 -4.42
N ASN A 211 9.95 21.11 -3.60
CA ASN A 211 11.26 20.49 -3.70
C ASN A 211 11.20 18.97 -3.44
N ILE A 212 10.48 18.55 -2.39
CA ILE A 212 10.30 17.12 -2.08
C ILE A 212 9.66 16.36 -3.25
N GLU A 213 8.63 16.94 -3.88
CA GLU A 213 7.99 16.34 -5.06
C GLU A 213 8.97 16.19 -6.23
N VAL A 214 9.73 17.24 -6.55
CA VAL A 214 10.73 17.23 -7.63
C VAL A 214 11.82 16.19 -7.35
N GLU A 215 12.31 16.08 -6.11
CA GLU A 215 13.30 15.08 -5.70
C GLU A 215 12.77 13.65 -5.82
N GLY A 216 11.51 13.41 -5.40
CA GLY A 216 10.89 12.11 -5.53
C GLY A 216 10.69 11.69 -6.99
N ILE A 217 10.18 12.59 -7.83
CA ILE A 217 10.05 12.35 -9.29
C ILE A 217 11.42 12.08 -9.92
N GLY A 218 12.44 12.86 -9.54
CA GLY A 218 13.82 12.67 -10.00
C GLY A 218 14.41 11.32 -9.57
N SER A 219 14.02 10.80 -8.40
CA SER A 219 14.48 9.51 -7.88
C SER A 219 13.89 8.32 -8.65
N VAL A 220 12.72 8.48 -9.30
CA VAL A 220 12.12 7.46 -10.17
C VAL A 220 12.88 7.33 -11.49
N THR A 221 13.49 8.41 -11.98
CA THR A 221 14.10 8.45 -13.33
C THR A 221 15.60 8.13 -13.35
N LYS A 222 16.29 8.22 -12.22
CA LYS A 222 17.72 7.90 -12.15
C LYS A 222 17.93 6.38 -12.08
N PRO A 223 18.66 5.75 -13.02
CA PRO A 223 19.11 4.38 -12.82
C PRO A 223 19.93 4.35 -11.53
N THR A 224 19.60 3.41 -10.65
CA THR A 224 20.23 3.26 -9.33
C THR A 224 21.64 2.68 -9.52
N THR A 225 22.55 3.46 -10.08
CA THR A 225 23.92 2.98 -10.40
C THR A 225 24.85 3.04 -9.19
N SER A 226 24.42 3.60 -8.05
CA SER A 226 25.30 3.82 -6.91
C SER A 226 24.56 3.84 -5.56
N MET A 227 23.92 2.72 -5.20
CA MET A 227 23.84 2.36 -3.78
C MET A 227 24.79 1.19 -3.58
N LEU A 228 25.94 1.48 -2.97
CA LEU A 228 26.74 0.47 -2.29
C LEU A 228 25.78 -0.24 -1.34
N PHE A 229 25.47 -1.50 -1.66
CA PHE A 229 24.82 -2.39 -0.72
C PHE A 229 25.64 -2.34 0.56
N LEU A 230 25.11 -1.73 1.61
CA LEU A 230 25.50 -2.11 2.95
C LEU A 230 25.12 -3.59 3.05
N PRO A 231 26.09 -4.52 3.18
CA PRO A 231 25.73 -5.90 3.40
C PRO A 231 24.94 -5.92 4.70
N CYS A 232 23.71 -6.42 4.63
CA CYS A 232 23.03 -6.92 5.80
C CYS A 232 23.94 -8.04 6.33
N ILE A 233 24.76 -7.76 7.34
CA ILE A 233 25.56 -8.76 8.04
C ILE A 233 24.54 -9.56 8.86
N ALA A 234 23.90 -10.52 8.20
CA ALA A 234 23.42 -11.70 8.87
C ALA A 234 24.66 -12.52 9.23
N ASP A 235 24.95 -12.57 10.52
CA ASP A 235 25.91 -13.49 11.10
C ASP A 235 25.43 -14.93 10.80
N VAL A 236 26.02 -15.54 9.78
CA VAL A 236 25.86 -16.96 9.45
C VAL A 236 27.10 -17.73 9.92
N SER A 237 27.46 -17.57 11.19
CA SER A 237 28.37 -18.47 11.88
C SER A 237 27.58 -19.55 12.64
N GLY A 238 26.88 -20.42 11.90
CA GLY A 238 26.09 -21.45 12.57
C GLY A 238 25.32 -22.43 11.71
N TYR A 239 25.74 -22.77 10.49
CA TYR A 239 25.09 -23.85 9.72
C TYR A 239 26.04 -24.57 8.76
N ILE A 240 27.20 -24.99 9.26
CA ILE A 240 28.04 -26.02 8.62
C ILE A 240 28.46 -27.02 9.70
N SER A 241 27.54 -27.93 10.05
CA SER A 241 27.90 -29.29 10.47
C SER A 241 26.62 -30.12 10.63
N GLN A 242 26.15 -30.73 9.54
CA GLN A 242 25.35 -31.98 9.51
C GLN A 242 24.88 -32.22 8.08
N ARG A 243 25.79 -32.73 7.24
CA ARG A 243 25.46 -33.51 6.03
C ARG A 243 26.72 -34.18 5.50
N LYS A 244 27.23 -35.13 6.28
CA LYS A 244 28.07 -36.24 5.82
C LYS A 244 27.69 -37.43 6.67
N GLU A 245 26.78 -38.26 6.17
CA GLU A 245 26.63 -39.70 6.49
C GLU A 245 25.28 -40.20 5.99
N THR A 246 25.16 -40.40 4.68
CA THR A 246 24.34 -41.50 4.13
C THR A 246 24.66 -41.60 2.64
N LEU A 247 25.62 -42.47 2.31
CA LEU A 247 25.76 -43.14 1.00
C LEU A 247 27.05 -43.98 1.02
N SER A 248 27.03 -45.08 1.75
CA SER A 248 27.73 -46.32 1.37
C SER A 248 27.25 -47.45 2.28
N VAL A 249 27.29 -48.67 1.78
CA VAL A 249 26.94 -49.95 2.43
C VAL A 249 25.55 -50.49 2.04
N VAL A 250 25.43 -50.88 0.78
CA VAL A 250 24.73 -52.13 0.42
C VAL A 250 25.64 -52.87 -0.55
N ARG A 251 26.44 -53.82 -0.03
CA ARG A 251 26.94 -55.00 -0.75
C ARG A 251 27.60 -55.99 0.22
N ASN A 252 26.95 -57.15 0.32
CA ASN A 252 27.50 -58.50 0.49
C ASN A 252 28.20 -58.91 1.80
N ALA A 253 27.45 -59.63 2.63
CA ALA A 253 27.72 -61.00 3.10
C ALA A 253 26.44 -61.41 3.88
N GLU A 254 25.83 -62.59 3.75
CA GLU A 254 26.41 -63.89 4.07
C GLU A 254 25.70 -65.01 3.29
N ARG A 255 26.52 -65.92 2.74
CA ARG A 255 26.19 -67.35 2.65
C ARG A 255 26.81 -68.02 3.88
N ARG A 256 26.04 -68.83 4.63
CA ARG A 256 26.36 -70.24 4.95
C ARG A 256 25.32 -70.90 5.87
N CYS A 257 24.94 -72.13 5.46
CA CYS A 257 24.39 -73.26 6.22
C CYS A 257 22.96 -73.06 6.76
N ILE A 258 21.94 -73.86 6.42
CA ILE A 258 21.84 -75.31 6.11
C ILE A 258 20.92 -75.51 4.92
#